data_AF-A0A223EBE8-F1
#
_entry.id   AF-A0A223EBE8-F1
#
_cell.length_a   1.000
_cell.length_b   1.000
_cell.length_c   1.000
_cell.angle_alpha   90.00
_cell.angle_beta   90.00
_cell.angle_gamma   90.00
#
_symmetry.space_group_name_H-M   'P 1'
#
loop_
_entity.id
_entity.type
_entity.pdbx_description
1 polymer ?
#
loop_
_entity_poly.entity_id
_entity_poly.type
_entity_poly.pdbx_seq_one_letter_code
_entity_poly.pdbx_strand_id
1 'polypeptide(L)' 'MRVEEISVDNRKAFLLLDTNGLPFDSVAKYMKYLHNKESSSNTLKTYCTALKFYFTYLEQTSKC' A
#
# COMPACT_ATOMS: atom_id res chain seq x y z
N MET A 1 -2.43 9.77 -4.80
CA MET A 1 -1.90 8.50 -4.24
C MET A 1 -2.10 7.35 -5.23
N ARG A 2 -1.12 6.45 -5.38
CA ARG A 2 -1.20 5.27 -6.27
C ARG A 2 -0.68 4.00 -5.59
N VAL A 3 -1.25 2.86 -5.96
CA VAL A 3 -0.69 1.55 -5.58
C VAL A 3 0.31 1.15 -6.65
N GLU A 4 1.52 0.79 -6.22
CA GLU A 4 2.61 0.36 -7.09
C GLU A 4 2.98 -1.09 -6.79
N GLU A 5 3.06 -1.91 -7.83
CA GLU A 5 3.53 -3.29 -7.74
C GLU A 5 5.05 -3.32 -7.94
N ILE A 6 5.75 -3.99 -7.04
CA ILE A 6 7.21 -4.22 -7.11
C ILE A 6 7.50 -5.71 -6.95
N SER A 7 8.66 -6.15 -7.42
CA SER A 7 9.16 -7.51 -7.20
C SER A 7 10.15 -7.52 -6.05
N VAL A 8 9.90 -8.33 -5.02
CA VAL A 8 10.76 -8.53 -3.85
C VAL A 8 10.87 -10.03 -3.61
N ASP A 9 12.10 -10.57 -3.56
CA ASP A 9 12.35 -12.00 -3.37
C ASP A 9 11.57 -12.90 -4.35
N ASN A 10 11.50 -12.48 -5.62
CA ASN A 10 10.76 -13.16 -6.69
C ASN A 10 9.24 -13.29 -6.44
N ARG A 11 8.70 -12.50 -5.50
CA ARG A 11 7.28 -12.41 -5.16
C ARG A 11 6.80 -10.97 -5.35
N LYS A 12 5.50 -10.80 -5.63
CA LYS A 12 4.90 -9.47 -5.75
C LYS A 12 4.76 -8.83 -4.37
N ALA A 13 5.16 -7.57 -4.26
CA ALA A 13 4.87 -6.70 -3.14
C ALA A 13 4.21 -5.41 -3.65
N PHE A 14 3.52 -4.70 -2.76
CA PHE A 14 2.74 -3.53 -3.12
C PHE A 14 3.05 -2.37 -2.18
N LEU A 15 3.29 -1.19 -2.76
CA LEU A 15 3.51 0.05 -2.04
C LEU A 15 2.36 1.02 -2.31
N LEU A 16 2.03 1.85 -1.32
CA LEU A 16 1.18 3.01 -1.51
C LEU A 16 2.08 4.24 -1.60
N LEU A 17 2.05 4.92 -2.74
CA LEU A 17 2.77 6.17 -2.96
C LEU A 17 1.84 7.38 -2.81
N ASP A 18 2.36 8.46 -2.26
CA ASP A 18 1.70 9.75 -2.13
C ASP A 18 1.65 10.51 -3.48
N THR A 19 1.29 11.79 -3.46
CA THR A 19 1.27 12.64 -4.67
C THR A 19 2.66 13.06 -5.15
N ASN A 20 3.68 12.97 -4.29
CA ASN A 20 5.07 13.26 -4.60
C ASN A 20 5.82 12.01 -5.11
N GLY A 21 5.16 10.85 -5.12
CA GLY A 21 5.77 9.57 -5.49
C GLY A 21 6.56 8.90 -4.36
N LEU A 22 6.41 9.39 -3.12
CA LEU A 22 7.07 8.80 -1.95
C LEU A 22 6.16 7.75 -1.28
N PRO A 23 6.71 6.62 -0.82
CA PRO A 23 5.92 5.61 -0.12
C PRO A 23 5.47 6.11 1.26
N PHE A 24 4.24 5.76 1.64
CA PHE A 24 3.78 5.95 3.01
C PHE A 24 4.48 4.95 3.94
N ASP A 25 5.35 5.42 4.84
CA ASP A 25 6.17 4.56 5.72
C ASP A 25 5.34 3.58 6.56
N SER A 26 4.22 4.04 7.13
CA SER A 26 3.34 3.20 7.94
C SER A 26 2.71 2.07 7.11
N VAL A 27 2.26 2.38 5.90
CA VAL A 27 1.71 1.41 4.96
C VAL A 27 2.79 0.45 4.48
N ALA A 28 3.96 0.95 4.11
CA ALA A 28 5.09 0.13 3.66
C ALA A 28 5.50 -0.89 4.73
N LYS A 29 5.58 -0.48 6.01
CA LYS A 29 5.87 -1.39 7.14
C LYS A 29 4.82 -2.50 7.28
N TYR A 30 3.54 -2.14 7.21
CA TYR A 30 2.44 -3.10 7.29
C TYR A 30 2.44 -4.09 6.11
N MET A 31 2.64 -3.57 4.89
CA MET A 31 2.71 -4.39 3.68
C MET A 31 3.91 -5.35 3.70
N LYS A 32 5.07 -4.90 4.22
CA LYS A 32 6.23 -5.76 4.46
C LYS A 32 5.90 -6.87 5.45
N TYR A 33 5.21 -6.57 6.55
CA TYR A 33 4.76 -7.58 7.50
C TYR A 33 3.86 -8.64 6.84
N LEU A 34 2.85 -8.21 6.06
CA LEU A 34 1.94 -9.14 5.36
C LEU A 34 2.66 -9.99 4.31
N HIS A 35 3.61 -9.41 3.59
CA HIS A 35 4.43 -10.11 2.59
C HIS A 35 5.30 -11.19 3.24
N ASN A 36 5.87 -10.91 4.42
CA ASN A 36 6.64 -11.87 5.19
C ASN A 36 5.79 -13.00 5.77
N LYS A 37 4.50 -12.75 6.02
CA LYS A 37 3.52 -13.76 6.46
C LYS A 37 2.97 -14.62 5.30
N GLU A 38 3.64 -14.62 4.16
CA GLU A 38 3.26 -15.39 2.95
C GLU A 38 1.84 -15.14 2.44
N SER A 39 1.33 -13.91 2.65
CA SER A 39 0.04 -13.54 2.08
C SER A 39 0.10 -13.60 0.55
N SER A 40 -0.96 -14.14 -0.07
CA SER A 40 -1.02 -14.22 -1.53
C SER A 40 -0.91 -12.84 -2.19
N SER A 41 -0.39 -12.78 -3.41
CA SER A 41 -0.26 -11.52 -4.15
C SER A 41 -1.59 -10.77 -4.29
N ASN A 42 -2.69 -11.51 -4.52
CA ASN A 42 -4.03 -10.91 -4.62
C ASN A 42 -4.48 -10.34 -3.28
N THR A 43 -4.21 -11.04 -2.18
CA THR A 43 -4.48 -10.54 -0.82
C THR A 43 -3.72 -9.24 -0.60
N LEU A 44 -2.41 -9.21 -0.82
CA LEU A 44 -1.60 -8.00 -0.66
C LEU A 44 -2.12 -6.83 -1.50
N LYS A 45 -2.47 -7.07 -2.77
CA LYS A 45 -3.06 -6.05 -3.65
C LYS A 45 -4.35 -5.47 -3.08
N THR A 46 -5.25 -6.32 -2.57
CA THR A 46 -6.52 -5.90 -1.96
C THR A 46 -6.28 -5.04 -0.72
N TYR A 47 -5.39 -5.47 0.18
CA TYR A 47 -5.06 -4.69 1.38
C TYR A 47 -4.48 -3.31 1.04
N CYS A 48 -3.51 -3.24 0.11
CA CYS A 48 -2.94 -1.96 -0.32
C CYS A 48 -3.98 -1.04 -0.96
N THR A 49 -4.90 -1.62 -1.75
CA THR A 49 -5.98 -0.89 -2.41
C THR A 49 -6.99 -0.33 -1.40
N ALA A 50 -7.35 -1.12 -0.38
CA ALA A 50 -8.22 -0.65 0.70
C ALA A 50 -7.56 0.51 1.47
N LEU A 51 -6.26 0.41 1.77
CA LEU A 51 -5.50 1.49 2.40
C LEU A 51 -5.48 2.74 1.53
N LYS A 52 -5.29 2.61 0.21
CA LYS A 52 -5.41 3.75 -0.73
C LYS A 52 -6.75 4.47 -0.55
N PHE A 53 -7.87 3.75 -0.56
CA PHE A 53 -9.20 4.38 -0.40
C PHE A 53 -9.36 5.06 0.95
N TYR A 54 -8.89 4.43 2.03
CA TYR A 54 -8.92 5.01 3.36
C TYR A 54 -8.14 6.33 3.44
N PHE A 55 -6.89 6.36 2.96
CA PHE A 55 -6.09 7.59 2.97
C PHE A 55 -6.65 8.65 2.03
N THR A 56 -7.20 8.28 0.87
CA THR A 56 -7.92 9.21 -0.01
C THR A 56 -9.11 9.85 0.72
N TYR A 57 -9.91 9.06 1.45
CA TYR A 57 -11.03 9.57 2.23
C TYR A 57 -10.58 10.54 3.32
N LEU A 58 -9.50 10.20 4.05
CA LEU A 58 -8.92 11.09 5.05
C LEU A 58 -8.45 12.41 4.44
N GLU A 59 -7.79 12.40 3.29
CA GLU A 59 -7.33 13.63 2.63
C GLU A 59 -8.51 14.51 2.17
N GLN A 60 -9.61 13.91 1.73
CA GLN A 60 -10.82 14.62 1.33
C GLN A 60 -11.54 15.24 2.53
N THR A 61 -11.60 14.54 3.65
CA THR A 61 -12.32 14.98 4.87
C THR A 61 -11.49 15.90 5.76
N SER A 62 -10.16 15.80 5.74
CA SER A 62 -9.25 16.70 6.48
C SER A 62 -9.10 18.08 5.84
N LYS A 63 -9.70 18.30 4.66
CA LYS A 63 -9.73 19.59 3.95
C LYS A 63 -11.03 20.39 4.21
N CYS A 64 -11.79 20.04 5.24
CA CYS A 64 -12.96 20.77 5.72
C CYS A 64 -12.66 21.52 7.03
#